data_AF-A0A938M8T4-F1
#
_entry.id   AF-A0A938M8T4-F1
#
_cell.length_a   1.000
_cell.length_b   1.000
_cell.length_c   1.000
_cell.angle_alpha   90.00
_cell.angle_beta   90.00
_cell.angle_gamma   90.00
#
_symmetry.space_group_name_H-M   'P 1'
#
loop_
_entity.id
_entity.type
_entity.pdbx_description
1 polymer ?
#
loop_
_entity_poly.entity_id
_entity_poly.type
_entity_poly.pdbx_seq_one_letter_code
_entity_poly.pdbx_strand_id
1 'polypeptide(L)'
;MSNLAIKGGPPVAKDLRIPPWPIVTDEDKQAVMKALEARQWCLGPVVREFAQAMAKYHDAKHCIAVANGTVALELPLKAVGVRPGDEVIVPAVTFIATA
;
A
#
# COMPACT_ATOMS: atom_id res chain seq x y z
N MET A 1 38.06 19.36 10.12
CA MET A 1 36.59 19.41 9.96
C MET A 1 36.25 18.93 8.55
N SER A 2 35.30 18.01 8.38
CA SER A 2 34.93 17.45 7.08
C SER A 2 34.22 18.49 6.19
N ASN A 3 34.53 18.48 4.88
CA ASN A 3 33.93 19.34 3.87
C ASN A 3 32.55 18.81 3.45
N LEU A 4 31.56 18.90 4.34
CA LEU A 4 30.20 18.40 4.09
C LEU A 4 29.49 19.24 3.03
N ALA A 5 28.65 18.60 2.22
CA ALA A 5 27.86 19.29 1.18
C ALA A 5 26.96 20.41 1.75
N ILE A 6 26.34 20.18 2.91
CA ILE A 6 25.54 21.20 3.61
C ILE A 6 26.36 22.42 4.06
N LYS A 7 27.69 22.31 4.08
CA LYS A 7 28.64 23.38 4.43
C LYS A 7 29.36 23.96 3.21
N GLY A 8 28.86 23.73 1.99
CA GLY A 8 29.45 24.21 0.75
C GLY A 8 30.49 23.26 0.12
N GLY A 9 30.68 22.06 0.68
CA GLY A 9 31.50 21.01 0.07
C GLY A 9 30.83 20.38 -1.15
N PRO A 10 31.58 19.63 -1.98
CA PRO A 10 30.99 18.95 -3.12
C PRO A 10 30.02 17.84 -2.65
N PRO A 11 28.80 17.73 -3.21
CA PRO A 11 27.92 16.63 -2.89
C PRO A 11 28.55 15.29 -3.32
N VAL A 12 28.45 14.28 -2.45
CA VAL A 12 28.96 12.93 -2.69
C VAL A 12 28.00 12.06 -3.51
N ALA A 13 26.72 12.44 -3.53
CA ALA A 13 25.64 11.72 -4.22
C ALA A 13 25.25 12.37 -5.56
N LYS A 14 26.23 12.96 -6.28
CA LYS A 14 25.98 13.65 -7.56
C LYS A 14 25.41 12.72 -8.62
N ASP A 15 25.88 11.48 -8.63
CA ASP A 15 25.49 10.46 -9.60
C ASP A 15 24.46 9.47 -9.01
N LEU A 16 23.80 9.84 -7.91
CA LEU A 16 22.77 8.99 -7.33
C LEU A 16 21.60 8.87 -8.32
N ARG A 17 21.51 7.70 -8.94
CA ARG A 17 20.40 7.37 -9.84
C ARG A 17 19.19 6.98 -9.02
N ILE A 18 18.26 7.91 -8.88
CA ILE A 18 16.93 7.64 -8.36
C ILE A 18 16.11 7.09 -9.53
N PRO A 19 15.57 5.85 -9.46
CA PRO A 19 14.71 5.34 -10.52
C PRO A 19 13.50 6.26 -10.69
N PRO A 20 12.97 6.43 -11.92
CA PRO A 20 11.77 7.22 -12.13
C PRO A 20 10.61 6.60 -11.35
N TRP A 21 9.87 7.45 -10.65
CA TRP A 21 8.67 7.07 -9.92
C TRP A 21 7.43 7.75 -10.52
N PRO A 22 6.31 7.04 -10.72
CA PRO A 22 6.12 5.60 -10.48
C PRO A 22 6.81 4.72 -11.54
N ILE A 23 7.22 3.52 -11.13
CA ILE A 23 7.67 2.48 -12.06
C ILE A 23 6.41 1.86 -12.67
N VAL A 24 6.28 1.88 -14.00
CA VAL A 24 5.17 1.28 -14.74
C VAL A 24 5.74 0.36 -15.81
N THR A 25 5.33 -0.91 -15.79
CA THR A 25 5.77 -1.92 -16.74
C THR A 25 4.68 -2.19 -17.80
N ASP A 26 4.97 -3.05 -18.77
CA ASP A 26 3.96 -3.46 -19.76
C ASP A 26 2.90 -4.40 -19.14
N GLU A 27 3.27 -5.16 -18.09
CA GLU A 27 2.32 -5.96 -17.31
C GLU A 27 1.28 -5.07 -16.61
N ASP A 28 1.67 -3.91 -16.06
CA ASP A 28 0.73 -2.96 -15.45
C ASP A 28 -0.30 -2.47 -16.48
N LYS A 29 0.17 -2.10 -17.68
CA LYS A 29 -0.72 -1.66 -18.76
C LYS A 29 -1.70 -2.76 -19.16
N GLN A 30 -1.22 -3.99 -19.29
CA GLN A 30 -2.07 -5.15 -19.60
C GLN A 30 -3.11 -5.40 -18.51
N ALA A 31 -2.74 -5.29 -17.23
CA ALA A 31 -3.66 -5.45 -16.11
C ALA A 31 -4.76 -4.39 -16.11
N VAL A 32 -4.41 -3.12 -16.38
CA VAL A 32 -5.38 -2.03 -16.53
C VAL A 32 -6.32 -2.28 -17.70
N MET A 33 -5.80 -2.68 -18.87
CA MET A 33 -6.63 -3.00 -20.04
C MET A 33 -7.58 -4.17 -19.77
N LYS A 34 -7.10 -5.24 -19.13
CA LYS A 34 -7.94 -6.38 -18.70
C LYS A 34 -9.09 -5.92 -17.79
N ALA A 35 -8.84 -5.00 -16.85
CA ALA A 35 -9.88 -4.46 -15.98
C ALA A 35 -10.91 -3.61 -16.75
N LEU A 36 -10.48 -2.81 -17.72
CA LEU A 36 -11.37 -2.02 -18.57
C LEU A 36 -12.26 -2.92 -19.45
N GLU A 37 -11.66 -3.94 -20.08
CA GLU A 37 -12.34 -4.90 -20.95
C GLU A 37 -13.33 -5.80 -20.23
N ALA A 38 -13.09 -6.08 -18.94
CA ALA A 38 -14.01 -6.85 -18.10
C ALA A 38 -15.38 -6.16 -17.90
N ARG A 39 -15.49 -4.84 -18.17
CA ARG A 39 -16.73 -4.03 -18.08
C ARG A 39 -17.46 -4.10 -16.74
N GLN A 40 -16.80 -4.61 -15.70
CA GLN A 40 -17.25 -4.61 -14.30
C GLN A 40 -16.10 -4.06 -13.45
N TRP A 41 -16.08 -2.74 -13.27
CA TRP A 41 -14.94 -2.05 -12.66
C TRP A 41 -14.99 -2.07 -11.13
N CYS A 42 -16.18 -2.18 -10.55
CA CYS A 42 -16.36 -2.29 -9.10
C CYS A 42 -16.58 -3.76 -8.70
N LEU A 43 -15.76 -4.25 -7.76
CA LEU A 43 -15.85 -5.62 -7.22
C LEU A 43 -15.88 -6.71 -8.32
N GLY A 44 -15.22 -6.41 -9.43
CA GLY A 44 -15.16 -7.23 -10.64
C GLY A 44 -14.25 -8.45 -10.51
N PRO A 45 -14.16 -9.25 -11.58
CA PRO A 45 -13.34 -10.46 -11.60
C PRO A 45 -11.86 -10.18 -11.30
N VAL A 46 -11.30 -9.07 -11.80
CA VAL A 46 -9.89 -8.68 -11.56
C VAL A 46 -9.63 -8.43 -10.07
N VAL A 47 -10.57 -7.79 -9.37
CA VAL A 47 -10.45 -7.55 -7.91
C VAL A 47 -10.54 -8.86 -7.13
N ARG A 48 -11.40 -9.81 -7.56
CA ARG A 48 -11.52 -11.13 -6.92
C ARG A 48 -10.26 -11.97 -7.11
N GLU A 49 -9.69 -11.96 -8.30
CA GLU A 49 -8.42 -12.63 -8.61
C GLU A 49 -7.29 -12.07 -7.73
N PHE A 50 -7.18 -10.74 -7.63
CA PHE A 50 -6.24 -10.09 -6.74
C PHE A 50 -6.44 -10.50 -5.27
N ALA A 51 -7.68 -10.48 -4.78
CA ALA A 51 -7.98 -10.87 -3.39
C ALA A 51 -7.62 -12.34 -3.11
N GLN A 52 -7.91 -13.26 -4.05
CA GLN A 52 -7.51 -14.67 -3.91
C GLN A 52 -5.99 -14.83 -3.87
N ALA A 53 -5.26 -14.13 -4.74
CA ALA A 53 -3.80 -14.15 -4.75
C ALA A 53 -3.22 -13.58 -3.45
N MET A 54 -3.78 -12.48 -2.94
CA MET A 54 -3.37 -11.86 -1.67
C MET A 54 -3.65 -12.75 -0.46
N ALA A 55 -4.81 -13.40 -0.41
CA ALA A 55 -5.15 -14.36 0.65
C ALA A 55 -4.12 -15.50 0.67
N LYS A 56 -3.82 -16.08 -0.50
CA LYS A 56 -2.81 -17.14 -0.63
C LYS A 56 -1.41 -16.65 -0.24
N TYR A 57 -1.02 -15.45 -0.63
CA TYR A 57 0.29 -14.88 -0.32
C TYR A 57 0.50 -14.71 1.19
N HIS A 58 -0.55 -14.36 1.93
CA HIS A 58 -0.51 -14.15 3.39
C HIS A 58 -0.89 -15.39 4.22
N ASP A 59 -1.10 -16.56 3.59
CA ASP A 59 -1.64 -17.77 4.24
C ASP A 59 -2.96 -17.52 4.99
N ALA A 60 -3.80 -16.64 4.43
CA ALA A 60 -5.10 -16.28 4.99
C ALA A 60 -6.24 -17.05 4.28
N LYS A 61 -7.31 -17.38 5.02
CA LYS A 61 -8.50 -18.02 4.43
C LYS A 61 -9.26 -17.10 3.47
N HIS A 62 -9.26 -15.79 3.76
CA HIS A 62 -10.01 -14.79 3.02
C HIS A 62 -9.22 -13.48 2.92
N CYS A 63 -9.49 -12.70 1.88
CA CYS A 63 -8.99 -11.34 1.71
C CYS A 63 -10.11 -10.47 1.13
N ILE A 64 -10.21 -9.23 1.62
CA ILE A 64 -11.13 -8.21 1.10
C ILE A 64 -10.27 -7.06 0.60
N ALA A 65 -10.30 -6.81 -0.71
CA ALA A 65 -9.63 -5.67 -1.31
C ALA A 65 -10.40 -4.37 -0.99
N VAL A 66 -9.68 -3.36 -0.52
CA VAL A 66 -10.22 -2.05 -0.13
C VAL A 66 -9.38 -0.93 -0.76
N ALA A 67 -9.85 0.30 -0.65
CA ALA A 67 -9.25 1.43 -1.37
C ALA A 67 -7.81 1.77 -0.91
N ASN A 68 -7.49 1.59 0.38
CA ASN A 68 -6.17 1.90 0.94
C ASN A 68 -5.94 1.23 2.30
N GLY A 69 -4.74 1.40 2.85
CA GLY A 69 -4.35 0.84 4.14
C GLY A 69 -5.15 1.34 5.34
N THR A 70 -5.57 2.61 5.37
CA THR A 70 -6.39 3.16 6.46
C THR A 70 -7.74 2.45 6.53
N VAL A 71 -8.42 2.27 5.40
CA VAL A 71 -9.69 1.52 5.34
C VAL A 71 -9.48 0.04 5.71
N ALA A 72 -8.32 -0.52 5.36
CA ALA A 72 -7.96 -1.90 5.72
C ALA A 72 -7.80 -2.11 7.23
N LEU A 73 -7.51 -1.05 7.99
CA LEU A 73 -7.44 -1.08 9.45
C LEU A 73 -8.78 -0.71 10.11
N GLU A 74 -9.45 0.32 9.59
CA GLU A 74 -10.70 0.83 10.15
C GLU A 74 -11.85 -0.21 10.08
N LEU A 75 -11.99 -0.91 8.95
CA LEU A 75 -13.07 -1.87 8.76
C LEU A 75 -13.02 -3.04 9.75
N PRO A 76 -11.87 -3.71 9.98
CA PRO A 76 -11.76 -4.73 11.02
C PRO A 76 -12.11 -4.22 12.42
N LEU A 77 -11.65 -3.03 12.81
CA LEU A 77 -11.96 -2.46 14.13
C LEU A 77 -13.47 -2.29 14.33
N LYS A 78 -14.17 -1.78 13.31
CA LYS A 78 -15.63 -1.70 13.30
C LYS A 78 -16.27 -3.09 13.34
N ALA A 79 -15.74 -4.05 12.58
CA ALA A 79 -16.28 -5.40 12.48
C ALA A 79 -16.16 -6.20 13.78
N VAL A 80 -15.07 -6.03 14.54
CA VAL A 80 -14.90 -6.65 15.87
C VAL A 80 -15.65 -5.90 16.97
N GLY A 81 -16.23 -4.74 16.65
CA GLY A 81 -17.15 -4.04 17.54
C GLY A 81 -16.52 -2.99 18.45
N VAL A 82 -15.36 -2.43 18.09
CA VAL A 82 -14.76 -1.29 18.80
C VAL A 82 -15.72 -0.10 18.82
N ARG A 83 -15.86 0.52 19.99
CA ARG A 83 -16.79 1.62 20.28
C ARG A 83 -16.10 2.78 20.95
N PRO A 84 -16.75 3.97 20.97
CA PRO A 84 -16.28 5.07 21.81
C PRO A 84 -16.11 4.63 23.27
N GLY A 85 -14.93 4.89 23.83
CA GLY A 85 -14.56 4.47 25.19
C GLY A 85 -13.71 3.20 25.26
N ASP A 86 -13.60 2.43 24.17
CA ASP A 86 -12.69 1.29 24.08
C ASP A 86 -11.24 1.75 23.81
N GLU A 87 -10.28 0.96 24.25
CA GLU A 87 -8.86 1.20 24.03
C GLU A 87 -8.29 0.21 23.01
N VAL A 88 -7.48 0.72 22.07
CA VAL A 88 -6.73 -0.09 21.09
C VAL A 88 -5.24 0.14 21.31
N ILE A 89 -4.53 -0.92 21.71
CA ILE A 89 -3.09 -0.84 21.98
C ILE A 89 -2.34 -0.85 20.65
N VAL A 90 -1.48 0.16 20.45
CA VAL A 90 -0.62 0.31 19.28
C VAL A 90 0.85 0.49 19.70
N PRO A 91 1.83 0.18 18.84
CA PRO A 91 3.23 0.49 19.12
C PRO A 91 3.45 1.99 19.33
N ALA A 92 4.31 2.35 20.27
CA ALA A 92 4.62 3.75 20.56
C ALA A 92 5.30 4.49 19.39
N VAL A 93 5.94 3.75 18.47
CA VAL A 93 6.58 4.28 17.26
C VAL A 93 6.09 3.47 16.06
N THR A 94 5.20 4.07 15.26
CA THR A 94 4.60 3.49 14.05
C THR A 94 4.19 4.61 13.09
N PHE A 95 3.66 4.24 11.91
CA PHE A 95 3.10 5.21 10.97
C PHE A 95 1.83 5.87 11.52
N ILE A 96 1.58 7.12 11.15
CA ILE A 96 0.47 7.93 11.70
C ILE A 96 -0.93 7.33 11.48
N ALA A 97 -1.10 6.49 10.46
CA ALA A 97 -2.39 5.88 10.14
C ALA A 97 -2.66 4.56 10.90
N THR A 98 -1.81 4.14 11.84
CA THR A 98 -2.04 2.92 12.62
C THR A 98 -3.21 3.10 13.59
N ALA A 99 -4.31 2.38 13.29
CA ALA A 99 -5.55 2.19 14.07
C ALA A 99 -6.39 3.45 14.36
#